data_AF-A0A7K0DN81-F1
#
_entry.id   AF-A0A7K0DN81-F1
#
_cell.length_a   1.000
_cell.length_b   1.000
_cell.length_c   1.000
_cell.angle_alpha   90.00
_cell.angle_beta   90.00
_cell.angle_gamma   90.00
#
_symmetry.space_group_name_H-M   'P 1'
#
loop_
_entity.id
_entity.type
_entity.pdbx_description
1 polymer ?
#
loop_
_entity_poly.entity_id
_entity_poly.type
_entity_poly.pdbx_seq_one_letter_code
_entity_poly.pdbx_strand_id
1 'polypeptide(L)'
;MSAFQGRCRITVTSVAALFPQRVVVRMHGHVLAAVLDGVAGASCLVDEDDWEVLPQHWVGGQWRANVRNLVSDWALDGDVERLVIRSKDRDWPNDRDERNLILMLERTAGRDREDTRDREGVRNAEGSRSRAMAVRSERFVVPDIGPVGSGPSIGRPVPVAEPVRRAQPGVG
;
A
#
# COMPACT_ATOMS: atom_id res chain seq x y z
N MET A 1 -14.86 7.95 0.17
CA MET A 1 -14.08 6.73 0.49
C MET A 1 -15.08 5.58 0.60
N SER A 2 -14.71 4.38 0.18
CA SER A 2 -15.60 3.23 0.20
C SER A 2 -15.48 2.50 1.53
N ALA A 3 -16.59 2.38 2.24
CA ALA A 3 -16.70 1.58 3.45
C ALA A 3 -17.10 0.14 3.09
N PHE A 4 -16.59 -0.80 3.86
CA PHE A 4 -16.81 -2.23 3.72
C PHE A 4 -17.20 -2.82 5.07
N GLN A 5 -17.84 -3.98 5.03
CA GLN A 5 -18.38 -4.65 6.21
C GLN A 5 -18.16 -6.14 6.10
N GLY A 6 -18.05 -6.78 7.27
CA GLY A 6 -17.96 -8.23 7.38
C GLY A 6 -16.61 -8.77 6.95
N ARG A 7 -16.57 -10.09 6.76
CA ARG A 7 -15.33 -10.82 6.57
C ARG A 7 -14.88 -10.75 5.11
N CYS A 8 -13.71 -10.16 4.88
CA CYS A 8 -13.17 -9.99 3.54
C CYS A 8 -11.68 -10.31 3.50
N ARG A 9 -11.27 -11.05 2.46
CA ARG A 9 -9.86 -11.19 2.10
C ARG A 9 -9.49 -10.06 1.17
N ILE A 10 -8.44 -9.32 1.52
CA ILE A 10 -7.85 -8.27 0.69
C ILE A 10 -6.54 -8.84 0.14
N THR A 11 -6.33 -8.72 -1.17
CA THR A 11 -5.11 -9.16 -1.85
C THR A 11 -4.61 -8.06 -2.78
N VAL A 12 -3.32 -7.73 -2.72
CA VAL A 12 -2.65 -6.92 -3.73
C VAL A 12 -2.41 -7.78 -4.95
N THR A 13 -3.02 -7.46 -6.09
CA THR A 13 -2.91 -8.27 -7.32
C THR A 13 -1.90 -7.71 -8.30
N SER A 14 -1.65 -6.41 -8.29
CA SER A 14 -0.65 -5.78 -9.15
C SER A 14 -0.16 -4.47 -8.57
N VAL A 15 1.10 -4.14 -8.86
CA VAL A 15 1.79 -2.91 -8.43
C VAL A 15 2.62 -2.43 -9.60
N ALA A 16 2.39 -1.19 -10.01
CA ALA A 16 3.12 -0.52 -11.08
C ALA A 16 3.39 0.93 -10.63
N ALA A 17 4.20 1.09 -9.59
CA ALA A 17 4.44 2.37 -8.94
C ALA A 17 5.92 2.74 -8.95
N LEU A 18 6.22 4.03 -9.05
CA LEU A 18 7.59 4.56 -8.93
C LEU A 18 8.11 4.54 -7.49
N PHE A 19 7.20 4.60 -6.52
CA PHE A 19 7.52 4.65 -5.09
C PHE A 19 6.89 3.47 -4.34
N PRO A 20 7.48 3.05 -3.21
CA PRO A 20 6.89 2.02 -2.36
C PRO A 20 5.42 2.31 -2.05
N GLN A 21 4.59 1.27 -2.16
CA GLN A 21 3.16 1.33 -1.87
C GLN A 21 2.85 0.51 -0.62
N ARG A 22 1.72 0.81 0.02
CA ARG A 22 1.10 -0.03 1.03
C ARG A 22 -0.41 0.14 1.04
N VAL A 23 -1.09 -0.79 1.70
CA VAL A 23 -2.53 -0.73 1.93
C VAL A 23 -2.76 -0.66 3.42
N VAL A 24 -3.44 0.38 3.88
CA VAL A 24 -3.88 0.49 5.27
C VAL A 24 -5.36 0.13 5.35
N VAL A 25 -5.70 -0.78 6.27
CA VAL A 25 -7.08 -1.09 6.62
C VAL A 25 -7.39 -0.42 7.95
N ARG A 26 -8.43 0.41 7.95
CA ARG A 26 -8.81 1.23 9.12
C ARG A 26 -10.24 0.91 9.52
N MET A 27 -10.47 0.70 10.80
CA MET A 27 -11.80 0.63 11.40
C MET A 27 -12.33 2.04 11.69
N HIS A 28 -13.62 2.13 11.97
CA HIS A 28 -14.21 3.35 12.53
C HIS A 28 -13.40 3.87 13.74
N GLY A 29 -13.24 5.20 13.88
CA GLY A 29 -12.46 5.78 14.97
C GLY A 29 -10.93 5.76 14.80
N HIS A 30 -10.44 5.57 13.57
CA HIS A 30 -9.02 5.63 13.19
C HIS A 30 -8.12 4.51 13.74
N VAL A 31 -8.70 3.43 14.25
CA VAL A 31 -7.92 2.27 14.70
C VAL A 31 -7.48 1.45 13.49
N LEU A 32 -6.20 1.08 13.45
CA LEU A 32 -5.63 0.26 12.38
C LEU A 32 -6.02 -1.22 12.60
N ALA A 33 -6.69 -1.82 11.61
CA ALA A 33 -6.94 -3.26 11.60
C ALA A 33 -5.78 -4.04 10.99
N ALA A 34 -5.20 -3.52 9.90
CA ALA A 34 -4.09 -4.15 9.20
C ALA A 34 -3.30 -3.15 8.36
N VAL A 35 -2.05 -3.51 8.05
CA VAL A 35 -1.24 -2.86 7.01
C VAL A 35 -0.66 -3.97 6.13
N LEU A 36 -0.90 -3.90 4.83
CA LEU A 36 -0.34 -4.81 3.84
C LEU A 36 0.75 -4.09 3.06
N ASP A 37 1.84 -4.80 2.80
CA ASP A 37 2.84 -4.34 1.85
C ASP A 37 2.22 -4.21 0.45
N GLY A 38 2.58 -3.17 -0.28
CA GLY A 38 2.16 -2.99 -1.67
C GLY A 38 2.99 -3.86 -2.61
N VAL A 39 2.96 -5.17 -2.40
CA VAL A 39 3.65 -6.19 -3.22
C VAL A 39 2.60 -7.18 -3.70
N ALA A 40 2.67 -7.58 -4.98
CA ALA A 40 1.73 -8.56 -5.54
C ALA A 40 1.74 -9.87 -4.74
N GLY A 41 0.56 -10.37 -4.38
CA GLY A 41 0.36 -11.54 -3.53
C GLY A 41 0.24 -11.23 -2.04
N ALA A 42 0.63 -10.03 -1.58
CA ALA A 42 0.39 -9.63 -0.19
C ALA A 42 -1.10 -9.64 0.10
N SER A 43 -1.50 -10.28 1.20
CA SER A 43 -2.91 -10.43 1.56
C SER A 43 -3.15 -10.36 3.06
N CYS A 44 -4.35 -9.95 3.44
CA CYS A 44 -4.84 -10.04 4.80
C CYS A 44 -6.31 -10.43 4.83
N LEU A 45 -6.76 -10.92 5.98
CA LEU A 45 -8.17 -11.13 6.27
C LEU A 45 -8.63 -10.07 7.26
N VAL A 46 -9.74 -9.41 6.95
CA VAL A 46 -10.42 -8.44 7.82
C VAL A 46 -11.78 -9.03 8.16
N ASP A 47 -12.19 -8.94 9.41
CA ASP A 47 -13.46 -9.49 9.91
C ASP A 47 -14.03 -8.50 10.92
N GLU A 48 -14.42 -7.33 10.41
CA GLU A 48 -14.85 -6.16 11.18
C GLU A 48 -16.15 -5.59 10.59
N ASP A 49 -16.97 -4.94 11.41
CA ASP A 49 -18.32 -4.52 10.97
C ASP A 49 -18.31 -3.25 10.10
N ASP A 50 -17.32 -2.37 10.30
CA ASP A 50 -17.14 -1.14 9.53
C ASP A 50 -15.65 -0.82 9.39
N TRP A 51 -15.16 -0.92 8.15
CA TRP A 51 -13.77 -0.67 7.83
C TRP A 51 -13.61 -0.11 6.42
N GLU A 52 -12.49 0.56 6.19
CA GLU A 52 -12.14 1.12 4.89
C GLU A 52 -10.72 0.74 4.48
N VAL A 53 -10.47 0.83 3.17
CA VAL A 53 -9.16 0.59 2.56
C VAL A 53 -8.55 1.90 2.11
N LEU A 54 -7.32 2.14 2.55
CA LEU A 54 -6.55 3.35 2.29
C LEU A 54 -5.22 2.97 1.61
N PRO A 55 -5.18 2.95 0.27
CA PRO A 55 -3.93 2.86 -0.48
C PRO A 55 -3.04 4.07 -0.20
N GLN A 56 -1.76 3.82 0.02
CA GLN A 56 -0.77 4.84 0.35
C GLN A 56 0.55 4.63 -0.40
N HIS A 57 1.27 5.72 -0.64
CA HIS A 57 2.60 5.73 -1.23
C HIS A 57 3.60 6.46 -0.33
N TRP A 58 4.87 6.06 -0.42
CA TRP A 58 5.96 6.71 0.32
C TRP A 58 6.55 7.86 -0.51
N VAL A 59 6.42 9.09 -0.02
CA VAL A 59 6.97 10.27 -0.70
C VAL A 59 7.43 11.31 0.33
N GLY A 60 8.62 11.87 0.11
CA GLY A 60 9.15 12.92 1.00
C GLY A 60 9.27 12.48 2.46
N GLY A 61 9.70 11.24 2.69
CA GLY A 61 9.94 10.70 4.03
C GLY A 61 8.67 10.34 4.83
N GLN A 62 7.51 10.26 4.18
CA GLN A 62 6.25 9.94 4.84
C GLN A 62 5.30 9.15 3.95
N TRP A 63 4.39 8.41 4.57
CA TRP A 63 3.28 7.77 3.88
C TRP A 63 2.16 8.77 3.62
N ARG A 64 1.67 8.82 2.38
CA ARG A 64 0.55 9.67 1.98
C ARG A 64 -0.53 8.85 1.28
N ALA A 65 -1.78 9.29 1.43
CA ALA A 65 -2.89 8.70 0.69
C ALA A 65 -2.71 8.89 -0.81
N ASN A 66 -3.08 7.86 -1.56
CA ASN A 66 -3.16 7.90 -3.01
C ASN A 66 -4.28 8.85 -3.44
N VAL A 67 -4.06 9.60 -4.54
CA VAL A 67 -4.96 10.68 -4.98
C VAL A 67 -6.29 10.19 -5.55
N ARG A 68 -6.36 8.94 -6.02
CA ARG A 68 -7.58 8.37 -6.62
C ARG A 68 -7.70 6.88 -6.37
N ASN A 69 -8.92 6.46 -6.06
CA ASN A 69 -9.31 5.05 -6.00
C ASN A 69 -10.57 4.86 -6.85
N LEU A 70 -10.48 3.98 -7.84
CA LEU A 70 -11.61 3.52 -8.64
C LEU A 70 -12.04 2.16 -8.10
N VAL A 71 -13.25 2.10 -7.58
CA VAL A 71 -13.83 0.92 -6.93
C VAL A 71 -14.87 0.35 -7.88
N SER A 72 -14.72 -0.90 -8.29
CA SER A 72 -15.74 -1.59 -9.10
C SER A 72 -16.94 -1.98 -8.25
N ASP A 73 -18.03 -2.38 -8.91
CA ASP A 73 -19.09 -3.13 -8.23
C ASP A 73 -18.59 -4.51 -7.80
N TRP A 74 -19.30 -5.11 -6.83
CA TRP A 74 -19.14 -6.52 -6.49
C TRP A 74 -19.68 -7.38 -7.63
N ALA A 75 -18.87 -8.34 -8.07
CA ALA A 75 -19.23 -9.34 -9.06
C ALA A 75 -19.27 -10.71 -8.38
N LEU A 76 -20.38 -11.43 -8.56
CA LEU A 76 -20.55 -12.79 -8.06
C LEU A 76 -19.94 -13.80 -9.03
N ASP A 77 -19.12 -14.71 -8.51
CA ASP A 77 -18.57 -15.87 -9.23
C ASP A 77 -18.68 -17.11 -8.33
N GLY A 78 -19.67 -17.96 -8.62
CA GLY A 78 -20.06 -19.06 -7.75
C GLY A 78 -20.50 -18.54 -6.37
N ASP A 79 -19.85 -19.03 -5.31
CA ASP A 79 -20.12 -18.65 -3.92
C ASP A 79 -19.22 -17.51 -3.41
N VAL A 80 -18.48 -16.83 -4.30
CA VAL A 80 -17.56 -15.75 -3.94
C VAL A 80 -17.97 -14.46 -4.64
N GLU A 81 -18.14 -13.40 -3.87
CA GLU A 81 -18.23 -12.04 -4.42
C GLU A 81 -16.82 -11.45 -4.47
N ARG A 82 -16.48 -10.83 -5.61
CA ARG A 82 -15.19 -10.15 -5.82
C ARG A 82 -15.40 -8.70 -6.19
N LEU A 83 -14.53 -7.84 -5.69
CA LEU A 83 -14.47 -6.42 -6.05
C LEU A 83 -13.02 -6.03 -6.32
N VAL A 84 -12.81 -5.13 -7.28
CA VAL A 84 -11.48 -4.63 -7.63
C VAL A 84 -11.36 -3.15 -7.28
N ILE A 85 -10.29 -2.79 -6.57
CA ILE A 85 -9.90 -1.40 -6.33
C ILE A 85 -8.66 -1.10 -7.15
N ARG A 86 -8.72 -0.08 -8.00
CA ARG A 86 -7.57 0.43 -8.77
C ARG A 86 -7.18 1.79 -8.21
N SER A 87 -5.94 1.93 -7.77
CA SER A 87 -5.44 3.12 -7.10
C SER A 87 -4.33 3.81 -7.89
N LYS A 88 -4.32 5.14 -7.84
CA LYS A 88 -3.30 6.03 -8.44
C LYS A 88 -2.62 6.82 -7.33
N ASP A 89 -1.30 6.74 -7.25
CA ASP A 89 -0.55 7.35 -6.15
C ASP A 89 -0.54 8.89 -6.22
N ARG A 90 -0.13 9.45 -7.36
CA ARG A 90 -0.11 10.89 -7.66
C ARG A 90 -0.05 11.09 -9.18
N ASP A 91 -0.55 12.23 -9.66
CA ASP A 91 -0.39 12.64 -11.05
C ASP A 91 1.05 13.14 -11.30
N TRP A 92 1.99 12.23 -11.54
CA TRP A 92 3.37 12.57 -11.85
C TRP A 92 3.52 12.96 -13.33
N PRO A 93 4.30 14.00 -13.67
CA PRO A 93 4.50 14.42 -15.06
C PRO A 93 5.01 13.32 -16.01
N ASN A 94 5.74 12.35 -15.46
CA ASN A 94 6.36 11.25 -16.22
C ASN A 94 5.67 9.89 -16.00
N ASP A 95 4.58 9.84 -15.23
CA ASP A 95 3.84 8.61 -14.97
C ASP A 95 2.52 8.64 -15.74
N ARG A 96 2.53 7.99 -16.91
CA ARG A 96 1.34 7.86 -17.75
C ARG A 96 0.43 6.70 -17.34
N ASP A 97 0.91 5.82 -16.45
CA ASP A 97 0.11 4.68 -16.02
C ASP A 97 -0.95 5.17 -15.05
N GLU A 98 -2.22 5.06 -15.43
CA GLU A 98 -3.33 5.54 -14.59
C GLU A 98 -3.54 4.70 -13.32
N ARG A 99 -2.73 3.65 -13.09
CA ARG A 99 -2.98 2.59 -12.09
C ARG A 99 -1.68 2.06 -11.51
N ASN A 100 -1.36 2.46 -10.28
CA ASN A 100 -0.10 2.08 -9.63
C ASN A 100 -0.25 0.98 -8.58
N LEU A 101 -1.47 0.71 -8.11
CA LEU A 101 -1.77 -0.37 -7.17
C LEU A 101 -3.17 -0.95 -7.44
N ILE A 102 -3.28 -2.27 -7.57
CA ILE A 102 -4.55 -2.97 -7.78
C ILE A 102 -4.78 -3.93 -6.62
N LEU A 103 -5.97 -3.84 -6.02
CA LEU A 103 -6.44 -4.70 -4.94
C LEU A 103 -7.63 -5.52 -5.42
N MET A 104 -7.72 -6.74 -4.93
CA MET A 104 -8.89 -7.59 -5.03
C MET A 104 -9.43 -7.87 -3.63
N LEU A 105 -10.72 -7.63 -3.45
CA LEU A 105 -11.48 -7.95 -2.25
C LEU A 105 -12.34 -9.16 -2.57
N GLU A 106 -12.32 -10.17 -1.70
CA GLU A 106 -13.10 -11.40 -1.85
C GLU A 106 -13.87 -11.70 -0.56
N ARG A 107 -15.15 -12.02 -0.69
CA ARG A 107 -16.00 -12.49 0.42
C ARG A 107 -16.93 -13.61 -0.02
N THR A 108 -17.39 -14.41 0.93
CA THR A 108 -18.36 -15.48 0.62
C THR A 108 -19.75 -14.88 0.41
N ALA A 109 -20.40 -15.24 -0.69
CA ALA A 109 -21.77 -14.83 -0.97
C ALA A 109 -22.71 -15.35 0.13
N GLY A 110 -23.64 -14.51 0.58
CA GLY A 110 -24.70 -14.88 1.51
C GLY A 110 -24.35 -14.92 3.01
N ARG A 111 -23.09 -15.15 3.41
CA ARG A 111 -22.75 -15.27 4.86
C ARG A 111 -22.70 -13.95 5.62
N ASP A 112 -22.20 -12.87 5.02
CA ASP A 112 -22.01 -11.60 5.74
C ASP A 112 -23.33 -10.87 6.06
N ARG A 113 -24.44 -11.20 5.38
CA ARG A 113 -25.76 -10.59 5.66
C ARG A 113 -26.53 -11.25 6.80
N GLU A 114 -26.23 -12.51 7.14
CA GLU A 114 -26.89 -13.23 8.24
C GLU A 114 -26.08 -13.13 9.55
N ASP A 115 -24.75 -13.16 9.47
CA ASP A 115 -23.85 -13.19 10.63
C ASP A 115 -23.78 -11.85 11.42
N THR A 116 -24.34 -10.77 10.85
CA THR A 116 -24.52 -9.48 11.53
C THR A 116 -25.68 -9.50 12.54
N ARG A 117 -26.72 -10.31 12.33
CA ARG A 117 -27.85 -10.42 13.27
C ARG A 117 -27.49 -11.23 14.52
N ASP A 118 -26.61 -12.23 14.37
CA ASP A 118 -26.23 -13.11 15.47
C ASP A 118 -25.09 -12.52 16.33
N ARG A 119 -24.20 -11.69 15.76
CA ARG A 119 -23.13 -11.01 16.53
C ARG A 119 -23.66 -9.96 17.50
N GLU A 120 -24.77 -9.29 17.20
CA GLU A 120 -25.38 -8.28 18.08
C GLU A 120 -25.95 -8.90 19.37
N GLY A 121 -26.34 -10.18 19.33
CA GLY A 121 -26.80 -10.94 20.50
C GLY A 121 -25.68 -11.44 21.43
N VAL A 122 -24.46 -11.65 20.90
CA VAL A 122 -23.34 -12.25 21.67
C VAL A 122 -22.41 -11.20 22.30
N ARG A 123 -22.29 -9.99 21.73
CA ARG A 123 -21.35 -8.96 22.23
C ARG A 123 -21.72 -8.30 23.56
N ASN A 124 -22.88 -8.60 24.14
CA ASN A 124 -23.20 -8.22 25.52
C ASN A 124 -22.59 -9.18 26.57
N ALA A 125 -21.93 -10.26 26.13
CA ALA A 125 -21.18 -11.17 26.98
C ALA A 125 -19.75 -11.31 26.43
N GLU A 126 -18.79 -10.76 27.18
CA GLU A 126 -17.34 -11.00 27.08
C GLU A 126 -16.58 -10.28 25.94
N GLY A 127 -15.51 -9.59 26.36
CA GLY A 127 -14.68 -8.71 25.54
C GLY A 127 -14.03 -9.40 24.35
N SER A 128 -14.36 -8.90 23.16
CA SER A 128 -13.77 -9.28 21.88
C SER A 128 -12.26 -9.10 21.87
N ARG A 129 -11.54 -10.23 21.88
CA ARG A 129 -10.13 -10.31 21.50
C ARG A 129 -10.03 -10.12 19.98
N SER A 130 -9.64 -8.93 19.55
CA SER A 130 -9.20 -8.67 18.16
C SER A 130 -8.05 -9.62 17.82
N ARG A 131 -8.27 -10.53 16.86
CA ARG A 131 -7.22 -11.41 16.34
C ARG A 131 -7.08 -11.21 14.84
N ALA A 132 -6.38 -10.15 14.45
CA ALA A 132 -5.79 -10.05 13.13
C ALA A 132 -4.71 -11.14 13.00
N MET A 133 -5.02 -12.24 12.31
CA MET A 133 -4.01 -13.22 11.93
C MET A 133 -3.37 -12.76 10.63
N ALA A 134 -2.31 -11.95 10.75
CA ALA A 134 -1.33 -11.80 9.69
C ALA A 134 -0.64 -13.16 9.51
N VAL A 135 -0.90 -13.84 8.39
CA VAL A 135 -0.13 -15.02 8.02
C VAL A 135 1.28 -14.55 7.70
N ARG A 136 2.21 -15.09 8.47
CA ARG A 136 3.61 -14.69 8.63
C ARG A 136 4.37 -14.87 7.30
N SER A 137 4.81 -13.77 6.67
CA SER A 137 5.91 -13.82 5.70
C SER A 137 7.21 -14.18 6.42
N GLU A 138 7.98 -15.08 5.82
CA GLU A 138 9.22 -15.60 6.38
C GLU A 138 10.27 -14.50 6.60
N ARG A 139 11.08 -14.72 7.63
CA ARG A 139 12.04 -13.79 8.23
C ARG A 139 13.02 -13.22 7.19
N PHE A 140 12.99 -11.90 7.00
CA PHE A 140 14.16 -11.18 6.50
C PHE A 140 15.02 -10.77 7.70
N VAL A 141 16.24 -11.28 7.75
CA VAL A 141 17.28 -10.89 8.70
C VAL A 141 17.73 -9.48 8.35
N VAL A 142 17.56 -8.54 9.28
CA VAL A 142 18.17 -7.21 9.21
C VAL A 142 19.68 -7.40 9.35
N PRO A 143 20.54 -7.00 8.38
CA PRO A 143 21.96 -6.88 8.68
C PRO A 143 22.16 -5.68 9.61
N ASP A 144 22.72 -5.99 10.78
CA ASP A 144 23.13 -5.05 11.82
C ASP A 144 24.28 -4.17 11.29
N ILE A 145 23.97 -2.95 10.85
CA ILE A 145 24.98 -1.95 10.52
C ILE A 145 25.22 -1.12 11.78
N GLY A 146 26.16 -1.59 12.60
CA GLY A 146 26.67 -0.85 13.75
C GLY A 146 27.33 0.49 13.37
N PRO A 147 27.64 1.35 14.36
CA PRO A 147 28.13 2.70 14.11
C PRO A 147 29.55 2.68 13.54
N VAL A 148 29.71 3.15 12.30
CA VAL A 148 31.01 3.28 11.65
C VAL A 148 31.74 4.50 12.23
N GLY A 149 32.83 4.22 12.94
CA GLY A 149 33.74 5.21 13.50
C GLY A 149 34.53 5.99 12.44
N SER A 150 35.03 7.15 12.88
CA SER A 150 35.73 8.17 12.11
C SER A 150 37.05 7.73 11.44
N GLY A 151 37.19 8.11 10.15
CA GLY A 151 38.41 8.65 9.51
C GLY A 151 39.23 7.72 8.59
N PRO A 152 40.08 8.25 7.68
CA PRO A 152 40.16 9.61 7.11
C PRO A 152 40.03 9.68 5.57
N SER A 153 39.88 10.91 5.10
CA SER A 153 39.77 11.42 3.71
C SER A 153 40.76 10.86 2.69
N ILE A 154 40.27 10.53 1.48
CA ILE A 154 40.98 10.74 0.20
C ILE A 154 39.96 11.07 -0.92
N GLY A 155 40.13 12.25 -1.54
CA GLY A 155 39.91 12.45 -2.97
C GLY A 155 38.48 12.72 -3.47
N ARG A 156 38.04 13.98 -3.42
CA ARG A 156 36.92 14.51 -4.22
C ARG A 156 37.48 15.04 -5.55
N PRO A 157 37.00 14.60 -6.73
CA PRO A 157 37.18 15.36 -7.96
C PRO A 157 36.10 16.44 -8.06
N VAL A 158 36.55 17.68 -8.15
CA VAL A 158 35.76 18.87 -8.48
C VAL A 158 35.57 18.89 -10.00
N PRO A 159 34.37 19.09 -10.56
CA PRO A 159 34.26 19.48 -11.96
C PRO A 159 34.70 20.95 -12.11
N VAL A 160 35.84 21.12 -12.80
CA VAL A 160 36.46 22.41 -13.13
C VAL A 160 35.67 23.10 -14.25
N ALA A 161 35.59 24.41 -14.13
CA ALA A 161 34.86 25.38 -14.93
C ALA A 161 35.17 25.38 -16.44
N GLU A 162 34.22 25.95 -17.19
CA GLU A 162 34.28 26.30 -18.61
C GLU A 162 35.58 27.00 -19.05
N PRO A 163 36.02 26.82 -20.30
CA PRO A 163 36.92 27.78 -20.96
C PRO A 163 36.16 28.66 -21.97
N VAL A 164 36.10 29.97 -21.68
CA VAL A 164 35.76 31.02 -22.64
C VAL A 164 37.04 31.53 -23.33
N ARG A 165 37.10 31.34 -24.66
CA ARG A 165 37.76 32.12 -25.75
C ARG A 165 39.27 32.42 -25.70
N ARG A 166 39.96 32.19 -26.85
CA ARG A 166 40.34 33.23 -27.86
C ARG A 166 41.14 32.69 -29.07
N ALA A 167 40.74 33.22 -30.25
CA ALA A 167 41.50 33.68 -31.43
C ALA A 167 42.55 32.79 -32.17
N GLN A 168 42.23 32.52 -33.46
CA GLN A 168 43.00 32.63 -34.73
C GLN A 168 44.51 32.31 -34.81
N PRO A 169 44.97 31.70 -35.93
CA PRO A 169 45.34 32.47 -37.14
C PRO A 169 44.84 31.87 -38.47
N GLY A 170 44.71 32.72 -39.50
CA GLY A 170 44.27 32.33 -40.85
C GLY A 170 45.39 31.89 -41.78
N VAL A 171 45.02 31.35 -42.94
CA VAL A 171 45.80 31.30 -44.20
C VAL A 171 44.83 31.05 -45.36
N GLY A 172 44.98 31.79 -46.48
CA GLY A 172 44.48 31.38 -47.80
C GLY A 172 43.52 32.34 -48.46
#